data_AF-A0A356VZJ9-F1
#
_entry.id   AF-A0A356VZJ9-F1
#
_cell.length_a   1.000
_cell.length_b   1.000
_cell.length_c   1.000
_cell.angle_alpha   90.00
_cell.angle_beta   90.00
_cell.angle_gamma   90.00
#
_symmetry.space_group_name_H-M   'P 1'
#
loop_
_entity.id
_entity.type
_entity.pdbx_description
1 polymer ?
#
loop_
_entity_poly.entity_id
_entity_poly.type
_entity_poly.pdbx_seq_one_letter_code
_entity_poly.pdbx_strand_id
1 'polypeptide(L)'
;MACTTILVGRKASYDGSTMIARNDDSGSGHFTAKKFVTVHPEELPAVYRSVLSHVEIELPKNPMRFTAVPNAVKGEGIWAASGVNEANVGMTATETITSNPRVLGADPLVRYRPARDGQPEVPGGIGEEDIVFLVLPYIHSAREGVERLGGLLEKYGTYESNGIAFQDVDEIWWLETVGG
;
A
#
# COMPACT_ATOMS: atom_id res chain seq x y z
N MET A 1 3.58 14.32 -1.12
CA MET A 1 4.51 14.07 -0.01
C MET A 1 5.78 13.51 -0.62
N ALA A 2 6.97 13.90 -0.18
CA ALA A 2 8.21 13.41 -0.80
C ALA A 2 8.79 12.34 0.12
N CYS A 3 8.50 11.07 -0.15
CA CYS A 3 9.18 9.99 0.54
C CYS A 3 10.58 9.80 -0.09
N THR A 4 11.38 8.91 0.49
CA THR A 4 12.60 8.43 -0.16
C THR A 4 12.81 6.98 0.18
N THR A 5 12.97 6.16 -0.86
CA THR A 5 13.10 4.70 -0.73
C THR A 5 14.51 4.23 -1.13
N ILE A 6 15.09 3.32 -0.34
CA ILE A 6 16.38 2.65 -0.59
C ILE A 6 16.14 1.14 -0.68
N LEU A 7 16.70 0.53 -1.72
CA LEU A 7 16.65 -0.91 -1.99
C LEU A 7 18.08 -1.47 -2.03
N VAL A 8 18.35 -2.53 -1.27
CA VAL A 8 19.67 -3.18 -1.21
C VAL A 8 19.51 -4.68 -1.41
N GLY A 9 19.84 -5.16 -2.61
CA GLY A 9 19.80 -6.59 -2.91
C GLY A 9 20.84 -7.39 -2.11
N ARG A 10 20.59 -8.68 -1.91
CA ARG A 10 21.41 -9.57 -1.07
C ARG A 10 22.90 -9.64 -1.41
N LYS A 11 23.29 -9.40 -2.67
CA LYS A 11 24.70 -9.40 -3.10
C LYS A 11 25.36 -8.02 -2.97
N ALA A 12 24.57 -6.98 -2.71
CA ALA A 12 25.03 -5.62 -2.49
C ALA A 12 25.14 -5.28 -1.00
N SER A 13 24.40 -5.99 -0.13
CA SER A 13 24.52 -5.86 1.31
C SER A 13 25.78 -6.51 1.86
N TYR A 14 26.22 -6.02 3.03
CA TYR A 14 27.43 -6.52 3.69
C TYR A 14 27.25 -7.95 4.26
N ASP A 15 26.05 -8.27 4.74
CA ASP A 15 25.74 -9.50 5.48
C ASP A 15 24.93 -10.52 4.67
N GLY A 16 24.63 -10.23 3.41
CA GLY A 16 23.83 -11.11 2.56
C GLY A 16 22.32 -10.95 2.71
N SER A 17 21.84 -10.00 3.52
CA SER A 17 20.41 -9.72 3.69
C SER A 17 19.83 -8.88 2.54
N THR A 18 18.53 -9.00 2.30
CA THR A 18 17.75 -8.05 1.50
C THR A 18 17.28 -6.92 2.41
N MET A 19 17.33 -5.67 1.92
CA MET A 19 16.82 -4.51 2.64
C MET A 19 15.95 -3.62 1.75
N ILE A 20 14.77 -3.29 2.25
CA ILE A 20 13.92 -2.20 1.77
C ILE A 20 13.74 -1.21 2.92
N ALA A 21 13.95 0.07 2.64
CA ALA A 21 13.82 1.13 3.63
C ALA A 21 13.14 2.34 2.98
N ARG A 22 12.29 3.04 3.74
CA ARG A 22 11.59 4.24 3.27
C ARG A 22 11.44 5.24 4.40
N ASN A 23 11.67 6.52 4.10
CA ASN A 23 11.20 7.60 4.95
C ASN A 23 9.71 7.83 4.67
N ASP A 24 8.87 7.59 5.67
CA ASP A 24 7.44 7.89 5.63
C ASP A 24 7.22 9.33 6.09
N ASP A 25 7.38 10.27 5.15
CA ASP A 25 7.37 11.70 5.43
C ASP A 25 5.95 12.21 5.74
N SER A 26 5.81 13.49 6.05
CA SER A 26 4.50 14.13 6.23
C SER A 26 4.42 15.42 5.41
N GLY A 27 3.21 15.94 5.21
CA GLY A 27 3.03 17.22 4.52
C GLY A 27 3.80 18.35 5.25
N SER A 28 4.36 19.29 4.49
CA SER A 28 5.11 20.42 5.08
C SER A 28 4.31 21.10 6.20
N GLY A 29 4.94 21.30 7.36
CA GLY A 29 4.32 21.90 8.54
C GLY A 29 3.41 20.99 9.34
N HIS A 30 3.29 19.71 8.97
CA HIS A 30 2.52 18.71 9.71
C HIS A 30 3.48 17.73 10.41
N PHE A 31 2.99 17.13 11.50
CA PHE A 31 3.67 16.02 12.17
C PHE A 31 2.68 14.89 12.32
N THR A 32 2.96 13.76 11.67
CA THR A 32 2.10 12.58 11.73
C THR A 32 2.65 11.61 12.77
N ALA A 33 2.06 11.60 13.96
CA ALA A 33 2.44 10.64 14.98
C ALA A 33 2.15 9.20 14.49
N LYS A 34 3.11 8.29 14.66
CA LYS A 34 3.02 6.89 14.26
C LYS A 34 3.03 5.94 15.45
N LYS A 35 2.50 4.74 15.25
CA LYS A 35 2.65 3.59 16.17
C LYS A 35 3.50 2.52 15.50
N PHE A 36 4.01 1.59 16.30
CA PHE A 36 4.49 0.31 15.81
C PHE A 36 3.63 -0.77 16.45
N VAL A 37 2.95 -1.57 15.63
CA VAL A 37 1.97 -2.56 16.09
C VAL A 37 2.18 -3.89 15.40
N THR A 38 1.71 -4.95 16.05
CA THR A 38 1.50 -6.25 15.43
C THR A 38 0.00 -6.40 15.20
N VAL A 39 -0.40 -6.67 13.97
CA VAL A 39 -1.79 -6.93 13.58
C VAL A 39 -1.99 -8.44 13.49
N HIS A 40 -2.94 -8.95 14.24
CA HIS A 40 -3.28 -10.37 14.31
C HIS A 40 -4.41 -10.73 13.33
N PRO A 41 -4.45 -11.97 12.81
CA PRO A 41 -5.44 -12.41 11.83
C PRO A 41 -6.90 -12.14 12.23
N GLU A 42 -7.23 -12.30 13.51
CA GLU A 42 -8.56 -12.08 14.09
C GLU A 42 -9.00 -10.61 14.10
N GLU A 43 -8.08 -9.67 13.90
CA GLU A 43 -8.37 -8.23 13.82
C GLU A 43 -8.78 -7.80 12.40
N LEU A 44 -8.52 -8.64 11.39
CA LEU A 44 -8.85 -8.32 10.00
C LEU A 44 -10.33 -8.59 9.71
N PRO A 45 -11.06 -7.60 9.15
CA PRO A 45 -12.47 -7.78 8.83
C PRO A 45 -12.65 -8.71 7.62
N ALA A 46 -13.84 -9.28 7.47
CA ALA A 46 -14.18 -10.01 6.24
C ALA A 46 -14.31 -9.08 5.02
N VAL A 47 -14.77 -7.85 5.24
CA VAL A 47 -14.88 -6.79 4.22
C VAL A 47 -14.12 -5.57 4.72
N TYR A 48 -13.13 -5.14 3.94
CA TYR A 48 -12.41 -3.90 4.15
C TYR A 48 -13.17 -2.75 3.49
N ARG A 49 -13.26 -1.60 4.15
CA ARG A 49 -13.71 -0.34 3.56
C ARG A 49 -12.67 0.74 3.85
N SER A 50 -12.15 1.36 2.80
CA SER A 50 -11.24 2.51 2.88
C SER A 50 -11.95 3.73 3.46
N VAL A 51 -11.19 4.65 4.07
CA VAL A 51 -11.76 5.88 4.63
C VAL A 51 -11.83 6.97 3.58
N LEU A 52 -10.81 7.12 2.72
CA LEU A 52 -10.73 8.24 1.79
C LEU A 52 -11.48 7.96 0.49
N SER A 53 -11.40 6.75 -0.04
CA SER A 53 -11.98 6.42 -1.34
C SER A 53 -13.34 5.74 -1.26
N HIS A 54 -13.74 5.25 -0.10
CA HIS A 54 -14.96 4.47 0.13
C HIS A 54 -15.01 3.14 -0.63
N VAL A 55 -13.89 2.67 -1.23
CA VAL A 55 -13.81 1.34 -1.86
C VAL A 55 -14.05 0.25 -0.82
N GLU A 56 -14.85 -0.75 -1.20
CA GLU A 56 -15.12 -1.94 -0.39
C GLU A 56 -14.51 -3.19 -1.06
N ILE A 57 -13.82 -4.00 -0.27
CA ILE A 57 -13.07 -5.16 -0.76
C ILE A 57 -13.29 -6.34 0.17
N GLU A 58 -13.81 -7.45 -0.36
CA GLU A 58 -13.83 -8.73 0.35
C GLU A 58 -12.39 -9.24 0.52
N LEU A 59 -12.00 -9.49 1.78
CA LEU A 59 -10.67 -9.97 2.10
C LEU A 59 -10.59 -11.50 2.00
N PRO A 60 -9.47 -12.07 1.51
CA PRO A 60 -9.25 -13.50 1.57
C PRO A 60 -9.32 -14.02 3.01
N LYS A 61 -9.71 -15.29 3.15
CA LYS A 61 -9.66 -15.99 4.45
C LYS A 61 -8.22 -16.28 4.85
N ASN A 62 -8.00 -16.46 6.15
CA ASN A 62 -6.73 -16.86 6.75
C ASN A 62 -5.56 -15.88 6.46
N PRO A 63 -5.70 -14.59 6.80
CA PRO A 63 -4.56 -13.67 6.77
C PRO A 63 -3.47 -14.13 7.73
N MET A 64 -2.21 -13.84 7.39
CA MET A 64 -1.08 -13.97 8.30
C MET A 64 -1.01 -12.79 9.27
N ARG A 65 -0.41 -13.00 10.44
CA ARG A 65 0.01 -11.90 11.32
C ARG A 65 1.09 -11.08 10.62
N PHE A 66 1.11 -9.78 10.86
CA PHE A 66 2.14 -8.90 10.32
C PHE A 66 2.38 -7.70 11.24
N THR A 67 3.55 -7.07 11.12
CA THR A 67 3.83 -5.79 11.77
C THR A 67 3.37 -4.63 10.89
N ALA A 68 3.04 -3.50 11.49
CA ALA A 68 2.64 -2.29 10.77
C ALA A 68 3.10 -1.02 11.50
N VAL A 69 3.18 0.09 10.77
CA VAL A 69 3.47 1.43 11.31
C VAL A 69 2.33 2.44 11.03
N PRO A 70 1.10 2.19 11.55
CA PRO A 70 -0.07 3.02 11.26
C PRO A 70 0.00 4.41 11.88
N ASN A 71 -0.83 5.32 11.37
CA ASN A 71 -1.08 6.61 11.99
C ASN A 71 -1.59 6.42 13.43
N ALA A 72 -1.02 7.14 14.38
CA ALA A 72 -1.42 7.08 15.78
C ALA A 72 -2.78 7.75 16.01
N VAL A 73 -3.03 8.84 15.27
CA VAL A 73 -4.27 9.62 15.26
C VAL A 73 -5.20 9.03 14.20
N LYS A 74 -6.46 8.78 14.57
CA LYS A 74 -7.49 8.26 13.65
C LYS A 74 -8.06 9.39 12.79
N GLY A 75 -8.56 9.06 11.59
CA GLY A 75 -9.37 9.98 10.80
C GLY A 75 -9.23 9.81 9.29
N GLU A 76 -8.08 9.31 8.82
CA GLU A 76 -7.76 9.28 7.39
C GLU A 76 -7.57 7.86 6.84
N GLY A 77 -7.84 6.82 7.64
CA GLY A 77 -7.60 5.43 7.25
C GLY A 77 -6.61 4.71 8.16
N ILE A 78 -6.15 3.54 7.71
CA ILE A 78 -5.20 2.71 8.47
C ILE A 78 -3.77 3.23 8.30
N TRP A 79 -3.35 3.53 7.06
CA TRP A 79 -2.00 4.03 6.74
C TRP A 79 -0.89 3.16 7.33
N ALA A 80 -0.99 1.85 7.11
CA ALA A 80 -0.08 0.86 7.71
C ALA A 80 1.40 1.04 7.30
N ALA A 81 1.65 1.74 6.18
CA ALA A 81 2.93 2.23 5.66
C ALA A 81 4.03 1.19 5.36
N SER A 82 4.39 0.32 6.30
CA SER A 82 5.34 -0.77 6.07
C SER A 82 5.20 -1.87 7.11
N GLY A 83 5.66 -3.07 6.79
CA GLY A 83 5.56 -4.22 7.67
C GLY A 83 6.34 -5.45 7.22
N VAL A 84 6.36 -6.46 8.09
CA VAL A 84 6.84 -7.82 7.80
C VAL A 84 5.81 -8.83 8.28
N ASN A 85 5.49 -9.83 7.45
CA ASN A 85 4.53 -10.88 7.79
C ASN A 85 5.20 -12.16 8.35
N GLU A 86 4.39 -13.16 8.74
CA GLU A 86 4.87 -14.45 9.27
C GLU A 86 5.69 -15.29 8.27
N ALA A 87 5.59 -15.02 6.97
CA ALA A 87 6.40 -15.65 5.93
C ALA A 87 7.75 -14.94 5.70
N ASN A 88 8.11 -13.95 6.54
CA ASN A 88 9.29 -13.09 6.37
C ASN A 88 9.30 -12.29 5.07
N VAL A 89 8.12 -11.97 4.54
CA VAL A 89 7.99 -11.01 3.44
C VAL A 89 7.88 -9.62 4.03
N GLY A 90 8.75 -8.71 3.59
CA GLY A 90 8.71 -7.29 3.92
C GLY A 90 8.03 -6.49 2.81
N MET A 91 7.31 -5.44 3.19
CA MET A 91 6.67 -4.52 2.25
C MET A 91 6.71 -3.09 2.79
N THR A 92 6.92 -2.12 1.90
CA THR A 92 6.70 -0.70 2.20
C THR A 92 5.92 -0.03 1.08
N ALA A 93 4.84 0.65 1.45
CA ALA A 93 3.95 1.36 0.55
C ALA A 93 3.52 2.69 1.24
N THR A 94 3.81 3.86 0.67
CA THR A 94 4.26 4.11 -0.71
C THR A 94 5.35 5.18 -0.83
N GLU A 95 6.00 5.17 -1.98
CA GLU A 95 6.69 6.32 -2.53
C GLU A 95 5.75 7.02 -3.51
N THR A 96 5.26 8.22 -3.20
CA THR A 96 4.47 8.96 -4.19
C THR A 96 5.37 9.32 -5.38
N ILE A 97 5.06 8.77 -6.56
CA ILE A 97 5.80 9.00 -7.80
C ILE A 97 5.03 9.95 -8.73
N THR A 98 5.46 10.05 -9.98
CA THR A 98 4.89 10.97 -10.97
C THR A 98 4.18 10.24 -12.09
N SER A 99 3.24 10.92 -12.73
CA SER A 99 2.60 10.48 -13.97
C SER A 99 2.59 11.62 -14.98
N ASN A 100 2.11 11.38 -16.19
CA ASN A 100 2.01 12.40 -17.23
C ASN A 100 0.62 12.43 -17.90
N PRO A 101 0.19 13.56 -18.48
CA PRO A 101 -1.15 13.71 -19.03
C PRO A 101 -1.52 12.72 -20.15
N ARG A 102 -0.54 12.13 -20.86
CA ARG A 102 -0.84 11.17 -21.94
C ARG A 102 -1.32 9.84 -21.38
N VAL A 103 -0.65 9.33 -20.34
CA VAL A 103 -1.07 8.10 -19.64
C VAL A 103 -2.41 8.35 -18.95
N LEU A 104 -2.53 9.45 -18.20
CA LEU A 104 -3.77 9.79 -17.49
C LEU A 104 -4.96 10.10 -18.42
N GLY A 105 -4.69 10.46 -19.69
CA GLY A 105 -5.72 10.63 -20.70
C GLY A 105 -6.22 9.30 -21.28
N ALA A 106 -5.40 8.25 -21.26
CA ALA A 106 -5.76 6.91 -21.69
C ALA A 106 -6.36 6.08 -20.55
N ASP A 107 -5.81 6.23 -19.34
CA ASP A 107 -6.20 5.53 -18.13
C ASP A 107 -6.22 6.49 -16.93
N PRO A 108 -7.35 7.18 -16.71
CA PRO A 108 -7.48 8.17 -15.64
C PRO A 108 -7.59 7.53 -14.26
N LEU A 109 -6.99 8.18 -13.26
CA LEU A 109 -7.11 7.81 -11.85
C LEU A 109 -8.57 7.62 -11.40
N VAL A 110 -8.84 6.54 -10.67
CA VAL A 110 -10.15 6.18 -10.14
C VAL A 110 -10.44 6.96 -8.86
N ARG A 111 -10.83 8.23 -9.02
CA ARG A 111 -11.08 9.16 -7.90
C ARG A 111 -12.48 9.00 -7.32
N TYR A 112 -12.57 9.08 -5.99
CA TYR A 112 -13.84 9.19 -5.28
C TYR A 112 -14.64 10.41 -5.72
N ARG A 113 -15.96 10.23 -5.88
CA ARG A 113 -16.90 11.30 -6.18
C ARG A 113 -18.00 11.32 -5.12
N PRO A 114 -18.09 12.37 -4.29
CA PRO A 114 -19.14 12.45 -3.28
C PRO A 114 -20.51 12.61 -3.93
N ALA A 115 -21.56 12.17 -3.21
CA ALA A 115 -22.94 12.39 -3.61
C ALA A 115 -23.22 13.89 -3.80
N ARG A 116 -23.78 14.27 -4.95
CA ARG A 116 -24.04 15.67 -5.28
C ARG A 116 -25.20 15.79 -6.25
N ASP A 117 -26.04 16.81 -6.09
CA ASP A 117 -27.14 17.15 -7.01
C ASP A 117 -28.07 15.96 -7.31
N GLY A 118 -28.36 15.15 -6.28
CA GLY A 118 -29.21 13.96 -6.37
C GLY A 118 -28.53 12.70 -6.94
N GLN A 119 -27.26 12.79 -7.34
CA GLN A 119 -26.46 11.64 -7.75
C GLN A 119 -25.87 10.92 -6.52
N PRO A 120 -25.89 9.58 -6.48
CA PRO A 120 -25.26 8.82 -5.41
C PRO A 120 -23.74 9.00 -5.41
N GLU A 121 -23.10 8.68 -4.28
CA GLU A 121 -21.63 8.62 -4.23
C GLU A 121 -21.09 7.56 -5.20
N VAL A 122 -19.88 7.80 -5.72
CA VAL A 122 -19.13 6.79 -6.47
C VAL A 122 -17.78 6.58 -5.79
N PRO A 123 -17.53 5.37 -5.23
CA PRO A 123 -16.24 5.03 -4.64
C PRO A 123 -15.07 5.24 -5.61
N GLY A 124 -13.91 5.61 -5.07
CA GLY A 124 -12.64 5.61 -5.78
C GLY A 124 -11.97 4.22 -5.76
N GLY A 125 -10.72 4.18 -6.21
CA GLY A 125 -9.86 2.99 -6.15
C GLY A 125 -9.08 2.90 -4.83
N ILE A 126 -8.06 2.05 -4.80
CA ILE A 126 -7.15 1.90 -3.64
C ILE A 126 -6.02 2.95 -3.68
N GLY A 127 -5.48 3.32 -2.53
CA GLY A 127 -4.35 4.23 -2.37
C GLY A 127 -3.43 3.80 -1.23
N GLU A 128 -2.50 4.68 -0.87
CA GLU A 128 -1.49 4.43 0.15
C GLU A 128 -2.09 3.99 1.50
N GLU A 129 -3.27 4.50 1.87
CA GLU A 129 -3.95 4.14 3.12
C GLU A 129 -4.25 2.64 3.23
N ASP A 130 -4.42 1.96 2.08
CA ASP A 130 -4.99 0.62 1.97
C ASP A 130 -3.93 -0.46 1.72
N ILE A 131 -2.92 -0.14 0.89
CA ILE A 131 -2.14 -1.12 0.11
C ILE A 131 -1.45 -2.17 1.00
N VAL A 132 -0.75 -1.78 2.08
CA VAL A 132 -0.07 -2.76 2.96
C VAL A 132 -1.07 -3.73 3.57
N PHE A 133 -2.24 -3.23 4.00
CA PHE A 133 -3.27 -4.03 4.67
C PHE A 133 -3.95 -5.00 3.72
N LEU A 134 -4.16 -4.61 2.46
CA LEU A 134 -4.77 -5.44 1.43
C LEU A 134 -3.84 -6.51 0.87
N VAL A 135 -2.52 -6.32 0.98
CA VAL A 135 -1.51 -7.14 0.29
C VAL A 135 -0.71 -8.00 1.27
N LEU A 136 0.01 -7.39 2.19
CA LEU A 136 1.04 -8.04 3.01
C LEU A 136 0.56 -9.29 3.79
N PRO A 137 -0.67 -9.33 4.35
CA PRO A 137 -1.14 -10.50 5.10
C PRO A 137 -1.37 -11.75 4.25
N TYR A 138 -1.31 -11.65 2.92
CA TYR A 138 -1.81 -12.67 1.99
C TYR A 138 -0.76 -13.19 1.00
N ILE A 139 0.52 -12.86 1.22
CA ILE A 139 1.62 -13.16 0.30
C ILE A 139 2.76 -13.90 1.00
N HIS A 140 3.36 -14.87 0.34
CA HIS A 140 4.44 -15.71 0.89
C HIS A 140 5.80 -15.46 0.22
N SER A 141 5.84 -14.62 -0.81
CA SER A 141 7.06 -14.13 -1.46
C SER A 141 6.91 -12.68 -1.90
N ALA A 142 8.02 -12.00 -2.19
CA ALA A 142 8.00 -10.64 -2.71
C ALA A 142 7.28 -10.58 -4.07
N ARG A 143 7.47 -11.59 -4.92
CA ARG A 143 6.81 -11.70 -6.22
C ARG A 143 5.31 -11.91 -6.10
N GLU A 144 4.84 -12.72 -5.15
CA GLU A 144 3.40 -12.81 -4.85
C GLU A 144 2.83 -11.44 -4.42
N GLY A 145 3.64 -10.61 -3.75
CA GLY A 145 3.32 -9.20 -3.47
C GLY A 145 3.05 -8.39 -4.73
N VAL A 146 3.94 -8.48 -5.71
CA VAL A 146 3.81 -7.81 -7.02
C VAL A 146 2.54 -8.28 -7.73
N GLU A 147 2.33 -9.59 -7.84
CA GLU A 147 1.18 -10.18 -8.55
C GLU A 147 -0.15 -9.84 -7.88
N ARG A 148 -0.21 -9.93 -6.55
CA ARG A 148 -1.40 -9.58 -5.79
C ARG A 148 -1.75 -8.11 -5.92
N LEU A 149 -0.79 -7.21 -5.75
CA LEU A 149 -1.03 -5.78 -5.89
C LEU A 149 -1.45 -5.43 -7.32
N GLY A 150 -0.80 -6.02 -8.34
CA GLY A 150 -1.22 -5.89 -9.74
C GLY A 150 -2.68 -6.28 -9.95
N GLY A 151 -3.10 -7.45 -9.48
CA GLY A 151 -4.50 -7.90 -9.61
C GLY A 151 -5.51 -7.04 -8.83
N LEU A 152 -5.10 -6.44 -7.71
CA LEU A 152 -5.95 -5.49 -6.97
C LEU A 152 -6.10 -4.17 -7.75
N LEU A 153 -5.01 -3.66 -8.33
CA LEU A 153 -5.03 -2.45 -9.15
C LEU A 153 -5.89 -2.65 -10.40
N GLU A 154 -5.74 -3.77 -11.11
CA GLU A 154 -6.58 -4.08 -12.28
C GLU A 154 -8.08 -4.15 -11.93
N LYS A 155 -8.41 -4.63 -10.73
CA LYS A 155 -9.79 -4.83 -10.31
C LYS A 155 -10.45 -3.58 -9.75
N TYR A 156 -9.72 -2.79 -8.94
CA TYR A 156 -10.29 -1.68 -8.18
C TYR A 156 -9.76 -0.32 -8.62
N GLY A 157 -8.69 -0.29 -9.40
CA GLY A 157 -7.97 0.92 -9.76
C GLY A 157 -7.32 1.62 -8.57
N THR A 158 -6.73 2.79 -8.81
CA THR A 158 -6.09 3.64 -7.83
C THR A 158 -6.34 5.12 -8.08
N TYR A 159 -6.34 5.91 -7.01
CA TYR A 159 -6.45 7.37 -7.08
C TYR A 159 -5.09 8.09 -6.95
N GLU A 160 -3.97 7.34 -6.91
CA GLU A 160 -2.61 7.83 -6.68
C GLU A 160 -1.59 7.19 -7.64
N SER A 161 -0.44 7.84 -7.79
CA SER A 161 0.71 7.29 -8.52
C SER A 161 1.78 6.94 -7.50
N ASN A 162 2.04 5.64 -7.34
CA ASN A 162 2.80 5.11 -6.21
C ASN A 162 3.88 4.12 -6.64
N GLY A 163 5.02 4.15 -5.95
CA GLY A 163 6.05 3.13 -5.94
C GLY A 163 5.94 2.28 -4.68
N ILE A 164 6.09 0.97 -4.82
CA ILE A 164 5.93 -0.02 -3.75
C ILE A 164 7.11 -0.97 -3.79
N ALA A 165 7.74 -1.21 -2.64
CA ALA A 165 8.80 -2.19 -2.51
C ALA A 165 8.33 -3.43 -1.76
N PHE A 166 8.74 -4.59 -2.26
CA PHE A 166 8.58 -5.89 -1.62
C PHE A 166 9.94 -6.56 -1.46
N GLN A 167 10.13 -7.31 -0.38
CA GLN A 167 11.28 -8.19 -0.24
C GLN A 167 10.93 -9.51 0.41
N ASP A 168 11.69 -10.54 0.08
CA ASP A 168 11.83 -11.76 0.86
C ASP A 168 13.32 -12.07 1.02
N VAL A 169 13.66 -13.27 1.49
CA VAL A 169 15.06 -13.66 1.75
C VAL A 169 15.95 -13.70 0.50
N ASP A 170 15.35 -13.80 -0.69
CA ASP A 170 16.06 -14.03 -1.94
C ASP A 170 15.98 -12.83 -2.90
N GLU A 171 14.84 -12.15 -2.99
CA GLU A 171 14.58 -11.11 -3.99
C GLU A 171 14.00 -9.81 -3.40
N ILE A 172 14.20 -8.72 -4.15
CA ILE A 172 13.58 -7.40 -3.91
C ILE A 172 12.89 -6.99 -5.20
N TRP A 173 11.66 -6.49 -5.07
CA TRP A 173 10.85 -5.99 -6.17
C TRP A 173 10.46 -4.53 -5.95
N TRP A 174 10.44 -3.78 -7.04
CA TRP A 174 9.89 -2.42 -7.12
C TRP A 174 8.74 -2.43 -8.13
N LEU A 175 7.53 -2.11 -7.67
CA LEU A 175 6.33 -1.96 -8.49
C LEU A 175 5.97 -0.48 -8.54
N GLU A 176 5.71 0.04 -9.75
CA GLU A 176 5.17 1.38 -9.95
C GLU A 176 3.75 1.28 -10.52
N THR A 177 2.80 2.00 -9.94
CA THR A 177 1.45 2.14 -10.50
C THR A 177 1.49 3.11 -11.68
N VAL A 178 0.80 2.77 -12.77
CA VAL A 178 0.80 3.55 -14.01
C VAL A 178 -0.63 3.68 -14.50
N GLY A 179 -1.20 4.88 -14.37
CA GLY A 179 -2.59 5.10 -14.72
C GLY A 179 -3.52 4.92 -13.53
N GLY A 180 -4.75 4.51 -13.80
CA GLY A 180 -5.84 4.39 -12.85
C GLY A 180 -6.01 2.99 -12.31
#